data_AF-A0A5F2I7M1-F1
#
_entry.id   AF-A0A5F2I7M1-F1
#
_cell.length_a   1.000
_cell.length_b   1.000
_cell.length_c   1.000
_cell.angle_alpha   90.00
_cell.angle_beta   90.00
_cell.angle_gamma   90.00
#
_symmetry.space_group_name_H-M   'P 1'
#
loop_
_entity.id
_entity.type
_entity.pdbx_description
1 polymer ?
#
loop_
_entity_poly.entity_id
_entity_poly.type
_entity_poly.pdbx_seq_one_letter_code
_entity_poly.pdbx_strand_id
1 'polypeptide(L)'
;MQTLTVLDRRSFLDWIAEDLELGNLPRSLPDMIGSVVSRGKIGLLWEDTARGPLSLPYPIIVVPEEDLRDFLAWTSTYISSYAPFTAFFRVLTTTDLLKFDLLQNRLPVLPHSLLTAMACIAVAEAVVQMPQAPRSIANVSVQACQATFSYAALKALASGLHPADLPELSEAWAHARLLTADTPLRFDADSSAMFWMMVTSSLIGDSDVTRTDAGTWTEAIDDLIQTARYERPLKLSFAWQQIERAIPFAESTEKQFEFPREEQLAFLDRTAQALVRSSLPKALSEAWVGFLTARLSNGSFDYVGVLEGVRDALPGSLLWFALFSCWRPGFDGLVNGRCLGRRVAREVFERTSLFDAPTCDISLTEYDMLGASRSADSLRTKVSSVVDIELLPLISSKFRGAASVRSDVVRDKASAFNVPRLRHALMEALQALDPLPEQPKQTKVEPVLQQRNLFAKAPTQSKTGRGKRQIK
;
A
#
# COMPACT_ATOMS: atom_id res chain seq x y z
N MET A 1 -35.26 -9.59 1.07
CA MET A 1 -35.69 -8.66 -0.01
C MET A 1 -34.97 -7.33 0.24
N GLN A 2 -34.79 -6.45 -0.74
CA GLN A 2 -34.15 -5.15 -0.51
C GLN A 2 -35.16 -4.04 -0.77
N THR A 3 -35.14 -3.01 0.06
CA THR A 3 -36.09 -1.88 0.00
C THR A 3 -35.31 -0.58 -0.08
N LEU A 4 -35.71 0.31 -0.98
CA LEU A 4 -35.17 1.66 -1.10
C LEU A 4 -36.27 2.68 -0.83
N THR A 5 -35.99 3.63 0.06
CA THR A 5 -36.81 4.83 0.22
C THR A 5 -36.03 6.04 -0.21
N VAL A 6 -36.66 6.92 -0.99
CA VAL A 6 -36.03 8.17 -1.48
C VAL A 6 -36.58 9.34 -0.68
N LEU A 7 -35.69 10.09 -0.05
CA LEU A 7 -35.97 11.24 0.80
C LEU A 7 -35.36 12.51 0.19
N ASP A 8 -35.89 13.67 0.58
CA ASP A 8 -35.14 14.92 0.48
C ASP A 8 -34.37 15.19 1.79
N ARG A 9 -33.57 16.24 1.83
CA ARG A 9 -32.77 16.61 3.03
C ARG A 9 -33.60 16.81 4.29
N ARG A 10 -34.81 17.37 4.16
CA ARG A 10 -35.67 17.64 5.32
C ARG A 10 -36.20 16.32 5.87
N SER A 11 -36.80 15.49 5.02
CA SER A 11 -37.29 14.17 5.42
C SER A 11 -36.17 13.26 5.93
N PHE A 12 -34.94 13.41 5.43
CA PHE A 12 -33.77 12.70 5.95
C PHE A 12 -33.39 13.13 7.37
N LEU A 13 -33.47 14.43 7.69
CA LEU A 13 -33.26 14.90 9.07
C LEU A 13 -34.35 14.38 10.01
N ASP A 14 -35.61 14.44 9.57
CA ASP A 14 -36.74 13.91 10.33
C ASP A 14 -36.55 12.39 10.59
N TRP A 15 -36.04 11.65 9.61
CA TRP A 15 -35.69 10.23 9.77
C TRP A 15 -34.55 9.99 10.77
N ILE A 16 -33.45 10.74 10.69
CA ILE A 16 -32.33 10.61 11.65
C ILE A 16 -32.76 10.98 13.07
N ALA A 17 -33.71 11.91 13.22
CA ALA A 17 -34.28 12.28 14.51
C ALA A 17 -35.25 11.23 15.08
N GLU A 18 -35.47 10.11 14.37
CA GLU A 18 -36.46 9.06 14.69
C GLU A 18 -37.93 9.55 14.61
N ASP A 19 -38.17 10.68 13.95
CA ASP A 19 -39.50 11.30 13.81
C ASP A 19 -40.26 10.84 12.54
N LEU A 20 -39.64 10.03 11.69
CA LEU A 20 -40.23 9.54 10.43
C LEU A 20 -40.27 8.01 10.36
N GLU A 21 -41.48 7.45 10.33
CA GLU A 21 -41.69 6.05 9.95
C GLU A 21 -41.47 5.86 8.45
N LEU A 22 -40.54 4.99 8.08
CA LEU A 22 -40.25 4.67 6.70
C LEU A 22 -41.38 3.82 6.10
N GLY A 23 -42.05 4.34 5.07
CA GLY A 23 -43.05 3.59 4.32
C GLY A 23 -42.41 2.48 3.46
N ASN A 24 -43.06 1.31 3.42
CA ASN A 24 -42.59 0.19 2.59
C ASN A 24 -42.94 0.42 1.12
N LEU A 25 -41.96 0.75 0.28
CA LEU A 25 -42.11 0.71 -1.17
C LEU A 25 -41.17 -0.35 -1.76
N PRO A 26 -41.67 -1.56 -2.07
CA PRO A 26 -40.89 -2.54 -2.79
C PRO A 26 -40.72 -2.07 -4.24
N ARG A 27 -39.48 -1.80 -4.65
CA ARG A 27 -39.12 -1.52 -6.04
C ARG A 27 -37.97 -2.42 -6.46
N SER A 28 -37.88 -2.69 -7.76
CA SER A 28 -36.77 -3.46 -8.34
C SER A 28 -35.51 -2.58 -8.43
N LEU A 29 -34.32 -3.14 -8.13
CA LEU A 29 -33.10 -2.35 -7.93
C LEU A 29 -32.62 -1.52 -9.13
N PRO A 30 -32.71 -2.02 -10.38
CA PRO A 30 -32.37 -1.22 -11.56
C PRO A 30 -33.28 0.01 -11.73
N ASP A 31 -34.59 -0.15 -11.49
CA ASP A 31 -35.56 0.96 -11.54
C ASP A 31 -35.34 1.94 -10.38
N MET A 32 -34.88 1.41 -9.23
CA MET A 32 -34.56 2.17 -8.03
C MET A 32 -33.38 3.11 -8.23
N ILE A 33 -32.28 2.65 -8.83
CA ILE A 33 -31.11 3.50 -9.11
C ILE A 33 -31.52 4.68 -9.97
N GLY A 34 -32.29 4.44 -11.04
CA GLY A 34 -32.81 5.48 -11.93
C GLY A 34 -33.61 6.57 -11.20
N SER A 35 -34.31 6.23 -10.11
CA SER A 35 -35.07 7.19 -9.31
C SER A 35 -34.22 8.02 -8.33
N VAL A 36 -33.04 7.51 -7.92
CA VAL A 36 -32.09 8.22 -7.04
C VAL A 36 -31.25 9.25 -7.81
N VAL A 37 -31.09 9.10 -9.14
CA VAL A 37 -30.26 9.97 -10.01
C VAL A 37 -30.80 11.41 -10.14
N SER A 38 -31.68 11.87 -9.26
CA SER A 38 -32.06 13.29 -9.23
C SER A 38 -31.29 14.01 -8.13
N ARG A 39 -30.62 15.09 -8.53
CA ARG A 39 -29.85 15.95 -7.63
C ARG A 39 -30.65 16.36 -6.40
N GLY A 40 -30.04 16.26 -5.22
CA GLY A 40 -30.64 16.62 -3.93
C GLY A 40 -31.59 15.57 -3.34
N LYS A 41 -31.70 14.39 -3.95
CA LYS A 41 -32.39 13.23 -3.35
C LYS A 41 -31.40 12.31 -2.65
N ILE A 42 -31.86 11.68 -1.57
CA ILE A 42 -31.10 10.76 -0.74
C ILE A 42 -31.85 9.42 -0.71
N GLY A 43 -31.20 8.35 -1.16
CA GLY A 43 -31.73 7.00 -1.04
C GLY A 43 -31.35 6.38 0.31
N LEU A 44 -32.28 5.65 0.92
CA LEU A 44 -32.05 4.78 2.06
C LEU A 44 -32.31 3.34 1.62
N LEU A 45 -31.25 2.56 1.45
CA LEU A 45 -31.31 1.16 1.03
C LEU A 45 -31.10 0.25 2.24
N TRP A 46 -32.03 -0.64 2.52
CA TRP A 46 -31.86 -1.65 3.57
C TRP A 46 -32.29 -3.03 3.12
N GLU A 47 -31.77 -4.03 3.83
CA GLU A 47 -32.15 -5.41 3.65
C GLU A 47 -33.38 -5.71 4.50
N ASP A 48 -34.49 -6.06 3.85
CA ASP A 48 -35.72 -6.61 4.44
C ASP A 48 -35.49 -8.08 4.82
N THR A 49 -34.46 -8.30 5.66
CA THR A 49 -34.27 -9.56 6.36
C THR A 49 -34.91 -9.43 7.72
N ALA A 50 -35.71 -10.43 8.09
CA ALA A 50 -36.29 -10.60 9.41
C ALA A 50 -35.20 -10.88 10.46
N ARG A 51 -34.28 -9.93 10.67
CA ARG A 51 -33.41 -9.92 11.84
C ARG A 51 -34.34 -9.69 13.04
N GLY A 52 -34.14 -10.46 14.11
CA GLY A 52 -35.05 -10.45 15.27
C GLY A 52 -35.29 -9.04 15.84
N PRO A 53 -36.27 -8.88 16.75
CA PRO A 53 -36.81 -7.58 17.20
C PRO A 53 -35.80 -6.60 17.85
N LEU A 54 -34.52 -6.95 17.93
CA LEU A 54 -33.46 -6.18 18.58
C LEU A 54 -32.36 -5.71 17.61
N SER A 55 -32.40 -6.07 16.33
CA SER A 55 -31.41 -5.61 15.34
C SER A 55 -32.03 -4.53 14.48
N LEU A 56 -31.76 -3.26 14.80
CA LEU A 56 -32.03 -2.18 13.86
C LEU A 56 -31.20 -2.42 12.58
N PRO A 57 -31.81 -2.39 11.39
CA PRO A 57 -31.05 -2.48 10.15
C PRO A 57 -30.15 -1.24 10.03
N TYR A 58 -28.92 -1.41 9.54
CA TYR A 58 -28.06 -0.28 9.16
C TYR A 58 -28.35 0.03 7.70
N PRO A 59 -29.13 1.09 7.40
CA PRO A 59 -29.39 1.44 6.02
C PRO A 59 -28.10 1.96 5.38
N ILE A 60 -27.94 1.62 4.11
CA ILE A 60 -26.96 2.22 3.23
C ILE A 60 -27.59 3.51 2.70
N ILE A 61 -26.87 4.61 2.85
CA ILE A 61 -27.26 5.89 2.30
C ILE A 61 -26.71 5.96 0.89
N VAL A 62 -27.58 6.22 -0.08
CA VAL A 62 -27.24 6.28 -1.50
C VAL A 62 -27.42 7.70 -1.99
N VAL A 63 -26.40 8.26 -2.61
CA VAL A 63 -26.41 9.62 -3.17
C VAL A 63 -25.91 9.62 -4.61
N PRO A 64 -26.30 10.60 -5.45
CA PRO A 64 -25.62 10.84 -6.73
C PRO A 64 -24.13 11.12 -6.53
N GLU A 65 -23.30 10.72 -7.48
CA GLU A 65 -21.84 10.92 -7.45
C GLU A 65 -21.47 12.40 -7.25
N GLU A 66 -22.14 13.28 -7.99
CA GLU A 66 -21.92 14.73 -7.94
C GLU A 66 -22.34 15.38 -6.61
N ASP A 67 -23.21 14.71 -5.85
CA ASP A 67 -23.77 15.22 -4.59
C ASP A 67 -23.05 14.63 -3.36
N LEU A 68 -22.19 13.62 -3.50
CA LEU A 68 -21.53 12.95 -2.37
C LEU A 68 -20.81 13.94 -1.45
N ARG A 69 -19.98 14.81 -2.03
CA ARG A 69 -19.24 15.84 -1.26
C ARG A 69 -20.18 16.86 -0.62
N ASP A 70 -21.20 17.32 -1.33
CA ASP A 70 -22.16 18.28 -0.77
C ASP A 70 -23.00 17.66 0.35
N PHE A 71 -23.36 16.39 0.21
CA PHE A 71 -24.06 15.61 1.23
C PHE A 71 -23.23 15.45 2.50
N LEU A 72 -21.97 15.01 2.39
CA LEU A 72 -21.09 14.87 3.56
C LEU A 72 -20.79 16.21 4.24
N ALA A 73 -20.70 17.30 3.47
CA ALA A 73 -20.51 18.64 4.03
C ALA A 73 -21.75 19.08 4.81
N TRP A 74 -22.92 18.81 4.24
CA TRP A 74 -24.21 19.05 4.87
C TRP A 74 -24.39 18.23 6.16
N THR A 75 -24.11 16.91 6.16
CA THR A 75 -24.22 16.09 7.37
C THR A 75 -23.26 16.56 8.46
N SER A 76 -22.02 16.93 8.11
CA SER A 76 -21.06 17.47 9.08
C SER A 76 -21.50 18.80 9.73
N THR A 77 -22.38 19.56 9.07
CA THR A 77 -22.88 20.85 9.55
C THR A 77 -24.14 20.70 10.40
N TYR A 78 -25.09 19.87 9.96
CA TYR A 78 -26.42 19.76 10.58
C TYR A 78 -26.58 18.54 11.50
N ILE A 79 -25.72 17.53 11.36
CA ILE A 79 -25.80 16.25 12.09
C ILE A 79 -24.50 16.02 12.87
N SER A 80 -24.20 16.92 13.81
CA SER A 80 -22.95 16.87 14.58
C SER A 80 -22.84 15.70 15.55
N SER A 81 -23.97 15.06 15.91
CA SER A 81 -24.01 13.93 16.83
C SER A 81 -23.33 12.68 16.28
N TYR A 82 -23.24 12.57 14.95
CA TYR A 82 -22.61 11.46 14.23
C TYR A 82 -21.40 12.00 13.45
N ALA A 83 -20.31 12.29 14.16
CA ALA A 83 -19.08 12.81 13.56
C ALA A 83 -17.90 11.87 13.85
N PRO A 84 -17.21 11.33 12.83
CA PRO A 84 -17.53 11.38 11.39
C PRO A 84 -18.83 10.66 11.05
N PHE A 85 -19.55 11.13 10.04
CA PHE A 85 -20.83 10.56 9.66
C PHE A 85 -20.68 9.14 9.12
N THR A 86 -19.63 8.90 8.33
CA THR A 86 -19.33 7.60 7.71
C THR A 86 -18.81 6.55 8.68
N ALA A 87 -18.50 6.93 9.93
CA ALA A 87 -18.23 5.98 11.01
C ALA A 87 -19.48 5.23 11.48
N PHE A 88 -20.67 5.80 11.24
CA PHE A 88 -21.95 5.28 11.73
C PHE A 88 -22.85 4.79 10.59
N PHE A 89 -22.80 5.46 9.43
CA PHE A 89 -23.62 5.14 8.27
C PHE A 89 -22.76 4.95 7.03
N ARG A 90 -22.99 3.89 6.26
CA ARG A 90 -22.31 3.71 4.98
C ARG A 90 -22.97 4.62 3.94
N VAL A 91 -22.19 5.49 3.32
CA VAL A 91 -22.63 6.41 2.26
C VAL A 91 -21.99 5.97 0.95
N LEU A 92 -22.81 5.54 -0.01
CA LEU A 92 -22.38 5.04 -1.31
C LEU A 92 -22.93 5.90 -2.44
N THR A 93 -22.21 5.97 -3.55
CA THR A 93 -22.75 6.55 -4.77
C THR A 93 -23.58 5.54 -5.56
N THR A 94 -24.36 6.03 -6.51
CA THR A 94 -25.03 5.14 -7.49
C THR A 94 -24.04 4.31 -8.28
N THR A 95 -22.84 4.84 -8.53
CA THR A 95 -21.76 4.14 -9.25
C THR A 95 -21.19 3.01 -8.40
N ASP A 96 -20.95 3.25 -7.10
CA ASP A 96 -20.47 2.23 -6.17
C ASP A 96 -21.40 1.02 -6.11
N LEU A 97 -22.71 1.25 -6.06
CA LEU A 97 -23.71 0.18 -6.06
C LEU A 97 -23.64 -0.70 -7.31
N LEU A 98 -23.37 -0.10 -8.48
CA LEU A 98 -23.26 -0.81 -9.74
C LEU A 98 -21.93 -1.55 -9.86
N LYS A 99 -20.81 -0.90 -9.51
CA LYS A 99 -19.45 -1.43 -9.67
C LYS A 99 -19.24 -2.72 -8.90
N PHE A 100 -19.61 -2.72 -7.64
CA PHE A 100 -19.28 -3.83 -6.77
C PHE A 100 -20.29 -4.99 -6.84
N ASP A 101 -21.34 -4.87 -7.67
CA ASP A 101 -22.43 -5.84 -7.83
C ASP A 101 -22.86 -6.44 -6.48
N LEU A 102 -22.88 -5.57 -5.44
CA LEU A 102 -22.82 -5.96 -4.02
C LEU A 102 -24.05 -6.75 -3.55
N LEU A 103 -25.04 -6.81 -4.43
CA LEU A 103 -26.37 -7.32 -4.17
C LEU A 103 -26.57 -8.67 -4.86
N GLN A 104 -25.68 -9.06 -5.78
CA GLN A 104 -25.73 -10.33 -6.48
C GLN A 104 -24.90 -11.44 -5.82
N ASN A 105 -24.34 -11.22 -4.62
CA ASN A 105 -23.55 -12.22 -3.88
C ASN A 105 -22.47 -12.89 -4.77
N ARG A 106 -21.66 -12.09 -5.46
CA ARG A 106 -20.54 -12.69 -6.20
C ARG A 106 -19.61 -13.38 -5.20
N LEU A 107 -19.41 -14.68 -5.42
CA LEU A 107 -18.42 -15.46 -4.72
C LEU A 107 -17.03 -14.82 -4.94
N PRO A 108 -16.09 -14.99 -3.99
CA PRO A 108 -14.73 -14.52 -4.19
C PRO A 108 -14.20 -15.04 -5.54
N VAL A 109 -13.54 -14.14 -6.28
CA VAL A 109 -13.06 -14.42 -7.65
C VAL A 109 -12.06 -15.59 -7.66
N LEU A 110 -11.34 -15.77 -6.54
CA LEU A 110 -10.37 -16.83 -6.34
C LEU A 110 -10.82 -17.81 -5.24
N PRO A 111 -10.37 -19.10 -5.29
CA PRO A 111 -10.66 -20.06 -4.23
C PRO A 111 -10.22 -19.55 -2.85
N HIS A 112 -11.07 -19.73 -1.84
CA HIS A 112 -10.81 -19.25 -0.48
C HIS A 112 -9.50 -19.77 0.12
N SER A 113 -9.12 -21.03 -0.17
CA SER A 113 -7.84 -21.61 0.28
C SER A 113 -6.63 -20.87 -0.29
N LEU A 114 -6.71 -20.46 -1.56
CA LEU A 114 -5.66 -19.71 -2.24
C LEU A 114 -5.56 -18.30 -1.67
N LEU A 115 -6.68 -17.59 -1.53
CA LEU A 115 -6.71 -16.26 -0.92
C LEU A 115 -6.19 -16.29 0.52
N THR A 116 -6.49 -17.35 1.27
CA THR A 116 -5.97 -17.56 2.63
C THR A 116 -4.45 -17.65 2.63
N ALA A 117 -3.86 -18.45 1.74
CA ALA A 117 -2.40 -18.54 1.62
C ALA A 117 -1.78 -17.18 1.25
N MET A 118 -2.43 -16.46 0.33
CA MET A 118 -1.99 -15.14 -0.14
C MET A 118 -2.00 -14.05 0.94
N ALA A 119 -2.63 -14.24 2.10
CA ALA A 119 -2.52 -13.32 3.24
C ALA A 119 -1.06 -13.05 3.65
N CYS A 120 -0.14 -13.96 3.34
CA CYS A 120 1.28 -13.78 3.60
C CYS A 120 1.95 -12.75 2.67
N ILE A 121 1.31 -12.37 1.56
CA ILE A 121 1.78 -11.28 0.69
C ILE A 121 1.68 -9.93 1.41
N ALA A 122 0.60 -9.69 2.17
CA ALA A 122 0.49 -8.50 3.03
C ALA A 122 1.54 -8.49 4.15
N VAL A 123 1.91 -9.67 4.68
CA VAL A 123 3.02 -9.78 5.63
C VAL A 123 4.35 -9.43 4.97
N ALA A 124 4.60 -9.94 3.76
CA ALA A 124 5.81 -9.63 3.01
C ALA A 124 5.90 -8.16 2.62
N GLU A 125 4.80 -7.54 2.21
CA GLU A 125 4.77 -6.10 1.95
C GLU A 125 5.05 -5.29 3.22
N ALA A 126 4.49 -5.67 4.37
CA ALA A 126 4.78 -5.00 5.63
C ALA A 126 6.28 -5.08 5.98
N VAL A 127 6.90 -6.24 5.76
CA VAL A 127 8.36 -6.43 5.87
C VAL A 127 9.11 -5.48 4.92
N VAL A 128 8.67 -5.36 3.67
CA VAL A 128 9.25 -4.46 2.66
C VAL A 128 9.13 -2.99 3.04
N GLN A 129 8.13 -2.58 3.82
CA GLN A 129 8.01 -1.18 4.25
C GLN A 129 8.80 -0.84 5.53
N MET A 130 9.27 -1.82 6.31
CA MET A 130 9.97 -1.55 7.58
C MET A 130 11.36 -0.91 7.36
N PRO A 131 11.76 0.16 8.05
CA PRO A 131 13.06 0.80 7.85
C PRO A 131 14.29 -0.13 8.03
N GLN A 132 14.14 -1.18 8.82
CA GLN A 132 15.15 -2.23 8.98
C GLN A 132 14.50 -3.56 8.64
N ALA A 133 15.22 -4.44 7.95
CA ALA A 133 14.70 -5.78 7.70
C ALA A 133 14.54 -6.48 9.06
N PRO A 134 13.33 -6.96 9.40
CA PRO A 134 13.16 -7.70 10.62
C PRO A 134 13.94 -9.01 10.48
N ARG A 135 14.79 -9.32 11.48
CA ARG A 135 15.44 -10.63 11.59
C ARG A 135 14.43 -11.79 11.66
N SER A 136 13.19 -11.50 12.05
CA SER A 136 12.10 -12.45 12.14
C SER A 136 10.77 -11.74 11.90
N ILE A 137 9.88 -12.40 11.16
CA ILE A 137 8.50 -11.97 10.91
C ILE A 137 7.71 -11.83 12.21
N ALA A 138 8.13 -12.49 13.30
CA ALA A 138 7.51 -12.36 14.62
C ALA A 138 7.48 -10.91 15.15
N ASN A 139 8.30 -10.01 14.59
CA ASN A 139 8.34 -8.59 14.95
C ASN A 139 7.36 -7.73 14.13
N VAL A 140 6.72 -8.31 13.10
CA VAL A 140 5.73 -7.61 12.28
C VAL A 140 4.38 -7.67 13.00
N SER A 141 3.74 -6.51 13.18
CA SER A 141 2.41 -6.45 13.80
C SER A 141 1.32 -6.72 12.77
N VAL A 142 0.15 -7.22 13.24
CA VAL A 142 -1.05 -7.35 12.39
C VAL A 142 -1.44 -6.00 11.80
N GLN A 143 -1.32 -4.93 12.60
CA GLN A 143 -1.60 -3.57 12.18
C GLN A 143 -0.70 -3.09 11.05
N ALA A 144 0.59 -3.43 11.07
CA ALA A 144 1.51 -3.12 9.97
C ALA A 144 1.08 -3.84 8.68
N CYS A 145 0.58 -5.08 8.78
CA CYS A 145 0.02 -5.79 7.64
C CYS A 145 -1.28 -5.12 7.13
N GLN A 146 -2.18 -4.72 8.05
CA GLN A 146 -3.43 -4.02 7.70
C GLN A 146 -3.22 -2.65 7.04
N ALA A 147 -2.03 -2.06 7.21
CA ALA A 147 -1.63 -0.81 6.58
C ALA A 147 -1.07 -0.98 5.16
N THR A 148 -0.87 -2.21 4.69
CA THR A 148 -0.32 -2.50 3.35
C THR A 148 -1.38 -2.40 2.26
N PHE A 149 -0.95 -2.13 1.02
CA PHE A 149 -1.85 -2.21 -0.13
C PHE A 149 -2.32 -3.65 -0.36
N SER A 150 -1.42 -4.63 -0.20
CA SER A 150 -1.75 -6.05 -0.38
C SER A 150 -2.84 -6.53 0.56
N TYR A 151 -2.95 -5.99 1.78
CA TYR A 151 -4.09 -6.28 2.65
C TYR A 151 -5.40 -5.73 2.07
N ALA A 152 -5.40 -4.49 1.59
CA ALA A 152 -6.58 -3.89 0.96
C ALA A 152 -6.99 -4.64 -0.32
N ALA A 153 -6.03 -4.99 -1.19
CA ALA A 153 -6.25 -5.76 -2.40
C ALA A 153 -6.83 -7.16 -2.10
N LEU A 154 -6.29 -7.86 -1.10
CA LEU A 154 -6.83 -9.15 -0.66
C LEU A 154 -8.27 -9.04 -0.15
N LYS A 155 -8.55 -8.03 0.67
CA LYS A 155 -9.90 -7.77 1.18
C LYS A 155 -10.86 -7.48 0.04
N ALA A 156 -10.42 -6.67 -0.94
CA ALA A 156 -11.20 -6.36 -2.13
C ALA A 156 -11.53 -7.60 -2.96
N LEU A 157 -10.54 -8.45 -3.27
CA LEU A 157 -10.75 -9.70 -4.01
C LEU A 157 -11.64 -10.68 -3.24
N ALA A 158 -11.50 -10.74 -1.91
CA ALA A 158 -12.35 -11.54 -1.04
C ALA A 158 -13.80 -11.04 -1.00
N SER A 159 -14.00 -9.72 -1.13
CA SER A 159 -15.29 -9.06 -1.24
C SER A 159 -15.88 -9.08 -2.67
N GLY A 160 -15.17 -9.67 -3.63
CA GLY A 160 -15.65 -9.82 -5.01
C GLY A 160 -15.33 -8.66 -5.95
N LEU A 161 -14.45 -7.73 -5.56
CA LEU A 161 -13.95 -6.68 -6.47
C LEU A 161 -13.31 -7.31 -7.70
N HIS A 162 -13.65 -6.81 -8.89
CA HIS A 162 -13.03 -7.26 -10.12
C HIS A 162 -11.56 -6.79 -10.17
N PRO A 163 -10.61 -7.63 -10.65
CA PRO A 163 -9.21 -7.22 -10.75
C PRO A 163 -8.94 -5.96 -11.56
N ALA A 164 -9.81 -5.65 -12.54
CA ALA A 164 -9.72 -4.44 -13.35
C ALA A 164 -9.90 -3.15 -12.54
N ASP A 165 -10.50 -3.22 -11.35
CA ASP A 165 -10.75 -2.09 -10.45
C ASP A 165 -9.64 -1.91 -9.39
N LEU A 166 -8.62 -2.78 -9.38
CA LEU A 166 -7.45 -2.63 -8.48
C LEU A 166 -6.67 -1.31 -8.66
N PRO A 167 -6.55 -0.72 -9.88
CA PRO A 167 -5.93 0.60 -10.04
C PRO A 167 -6.68 1.69 -9.26
N GLU A 168 -8.01 1.69 -9.26
CA GLU A 168 -8.82 2.64 -8.49
C GLU A 168 -8.59 2.47 -6.99
N LEU A 169 -8.53 1.22 -6.50
CA LEU A 169 -8.17 0.94 -5.11
C LEU A 169 -6.76 1.42 -4.76
N SER A 170 -5.80 1.31 -5.69
CA SER A 170 -4.43 1.80 -5.52
C SER A 170 -4.39 3.32 -5.38
N GLU A 171 -5.10 4.02 -6.25
CA GLU A 171 -5.23 5.48 -6.19
C GLU A 171 -5.87 5.92 -4.87
N ALA A 172 -6.95 5.27 -4.45
CA ALA A 172 -7.61 5.53 -3.16
C ALA A 172 -6.68 5.28 -1.97
N TRP A 173 -5.95 4.16 -1.96
CA TRP A 173 -4.98 3.84 -0.92
C TRP A 173 -3.81 4.83 -0.87
N ALA A 174 -3.25 5.19 -2.04
CA ALA A 174 -2.19 6.19 -2.15
C ALA A 174 -2.68 7.57 -1.67
N HIS A 175 -3.90 7.96 -2.02
CA HIS A 175 -4.52 9.20 -1.58
C HIS A 175 -4.69 9.24 -0.05
N ALA A 176 -5.20 8.16 0.55
CA ALA A 176 -5.30 8.04 1.99
C ALA A 176 -3.94 8.24 2.69
N ARG A 177 -2.87 7.61 2.17
CA ARG A 177 -1.51 7.79 2.69
C ARG A 177 -1.02 9.23 2.63
N LEU A 178 -1.27 9.91 1.50
CA LEU A 178 -0.90 11.32 1.31
C LEU A 178 -1.58 12.21 2.36
N LEU A 179 -2.87 11.98 2.63
CA LEU A 179 -3.63 12.71 3.64
C LEU A 179 -3.11 12.44 5.07
N THR A 180 -2.64 11.23 5.34
CA THR A 180 -2.12 10.84 6.67
C THR A 180 -0.65 11.20 6.90
N ALA A 181 -0.02 11.91 5.96
CA ALA A 181 1.40 12.31 6.01
C ALA A 181 2.37 11.14 6.24
N ASP A 182 2.09 10.01 5.60
CA ASP A 182 2.82 8.79 5.86
C ASP A 182 4.22 8.81 5.20
N THR A 183 5.16 8.07 5.79
CA THR A 183 6.55 8.02 5.28
C THR A 183 6.62 7.53 3.83
N PRO A 184 7.64 7.97 3.05
CA PRO A 184 7.83 7.47 1.69
C PRO A 184 7.99 5.95 1.73
N LEU A 185 7.25 5.28 0.85
CA LEU A 185 7.26 3.84 0.73
C LEU A 185 8.53 3.36 0.03
N ARG A 186 9.01 2.17 0.40
CA ARG A 186 10.05 1.47 -0.38
C ARG A 186 9.48 0.76 -1.60
N PHE A 187 8.22 0.39 -1.51
CA PHE A 187 7.45 -0.23 -2.56
C PHE A 187 6.14 0.53 -2.71
N ASP A 188 6.02 1.28 -3.80
CA ASP A 188 4.88 2.18 -4.02
C ASP A 188 3.59 1.44 -4.34
N ALA A 189 2.48 2.18 -4.27
CA ALA A 189 1.14 1.66 -4.52
C ALA A 189 1.01 1.11 -5.94
N ASP A 190 1.52 1.84 -6.94
CA ASP A 190 1.42 1.48 -8.36
C ASP A 190 2.12 0.16 -8.66
N SER A 191 3.33 -0.05 -8.11
CA SER A 191 4.07 -1.31 -8.21
C SER A 191 3.31 -2.46 -7.53
N SER A 192 2.64 -2.18 -6.41
CA SER A 192 1.81 -3.15 -5.71
C SER A 192 0.55 -3.51 -6.49
N ALA A 193 -0.13 -2.53 -7.08
CA ALA A 193 -1.28 -2.72 -7.95
C ALA A 193 -0.91 -3.53 -9.19
N MET A 194 0.21 -3.20 -9.84
CA MET A 194 0.75 -3.94 -10.98
C MET A 194 1.04 -5.39 -10.60
N PHE A 195 1.67 -5.64 -9.44
CA PHE A 195 1.86 -6.99 -8.91
C PHE A 195 0.53 -7.75 -8.80
N TRP A 196 -0.47 -7.18 -8.15
CA TRP A 196 -1.77 -7.83 -7.96
C TRP A 196 -2.53 -8.05 -9.28
N MET A 197 -2.46 -7.11 -10.21
CA MET A 197 -3.04 -7.26 -11.55
C MET A 197 -2.42 -8.45 -12.29
N MET A 198 -1.08 -8.56 -12.31
CA MET A 198 -0.40 -9.69 -12.97
C MET A 198 -0.76 -11.03 -12.33
N VAL A 199 -0.79 -11.08 -11.00
CA VAL A 199 -1.14 -12.29 -10.25
C VAL A 199 -2.58 -12.72 -10.54
N THR A 200 -3.52 -11.79 -10.45
CA THR A 200 -4.95 -12.09 -10.65
C THR A 200 -5.27 -12.43 -12.11
N SER A 201 -4.72 -11.70 -13.08
CA SER A 201 -4.89 -12.04 -14.50
C SER A 201 -4.39 -13.45 -14.82
N SER A 202 -3.21 -13.81 -14.28
CA SER A 202 -2.60 -15.13 -14.45
C SER A 202 -3.46 -16.25 -13.82
N LEU A 203 -4.08 -15.98 -12.67
CA LEU A 203 -4.83 -17.00 -11.93
C LEU A 203 -6.26 -17.20 -12.45
N ILE A 204 -6.89 -16.15 -12.94
CA ILE A 204 -8.28 -16.16 -13.45
C ILE A 204 -8.31 -16.58 -14.92
N GLY A 205 -7.24 -16.30 -15.68
CA GLY A 205 -7.18 -16.57 -17.12
C GLY A 205 -7.95 -15.54 -17.94
N ASP A 206 -8.26 -14.37 -17.37
CA ASP A 206 -8.84 -13.26 -18.10
C ASP A 206 -7.74 -12.59 -18.93
N SER A 207 -7.71 -12.95 -20.21
CA SER A 207 -6.67 -12.51 -21.14
C SER A 207 -6.87 -11.06 -21.61
N ASP A 208 -8.02 -10.45 -21.35
CA ASP A 208 -8.35 -9.12 -21.91
C ASP A 208 -7.71 -7.99 -21.11
N VAL A 209 -7.47 -8.18 -19.80
CA VAL A 209 -6.91 -7.16 -18.91
C VAL A 209 -5.42 -6.87 -19.20
N THR A 210 -4.68 -7.83 -19.75
CA THR A 210 -3.23 -7.68 -19.95
C THR A 210 -2.79 -7.62 -21.41
N ARG A 211 -3.65 -7.92 -22.39
CA ARG A 211 -3.19 -8.09 -23.78
C ARG A 211 -3.01 -6.82 -24.60
N THR A 212 -3.59 -5.69 -24.19
CA THR A 212 -3.68 -4.53 -25.07
C THR A 212 -2.36 -3.77 -25.26
N ASP A 213 -1.35 -3.93 -24.40
CA ASP A 213 -0.02 -3.31 -24.57
C ASP A 213 1.13 -4.04 -23.84
N ALA A 214 0.87 -5.20 -23.22
CA ALA A 214 1.87 -5.81 -22.37
C ALA A 214 2.95 -6.51 -23.20
N GLY A 215 4.13 -5.91 -23.23
CA GLY A 215 5.30 -6.47 -23.91
C GLY A 215 5.68 -7.87 -23.38
N THR A 216 6.62 -8.50 -24.07
CA THR A 216 7.07 -9.90 -23.86
C THR A 216 7.43 -10.31 -22.42
N TRP A 217 7.54 -9.38 -21.46
CA TRP A 217 7.91 -9.70 -20.08
C TRP A 217 6.70 -10.06 -19.19
N THR A 218 5.49 -9.59 -19.48
CA THR A 218 4.29 -10.00 -18.72
C THR A 218 3.93 -11.45 -19.03
N GLU A 219 4.07 -11.87 -20.29
CA GLU A 219 3.96 -13.28 -20.68
C GLU A 219 4.98 -14.16 -19.95
N ALA A 220 6.20 -13.66 -19.75
CA ALA A 220 7.22 -14.36 -18.97
C ALA A 220 6.84 -14.46 -17.47
N ILE A 221 6.23 -13.43 -16.89
CA ILE A 221 5.76 -13.50 -15.49
C ILE A 221 4.59 -14.47 -15.37
N ASP A 222 3.61 -14.42 -16.28
CA ASP A 222 2.50 -15.36 -16.31
C ASP A 222 3.03 -16.80 -16.45
N ASP A 223 3.91 -17.07 -17.40
CA ASP A 223 4.55 -18.38 -17.57
C ASP A 223 5.29 -18.84 -16.30
N LEU A 224 5.96 -17.93 -15.58
CA LEU A 224 6.61 -18.23 -14.31
C LEU A 224 5.60 -18.58 -13.21
N ILE A 225 4.47 -17.87 -13.13
CA ILE A 225 3.36 -18.18 -12.21
C ILE A 225 2.77 -19.55 -12.52
N GLN A 226 2.47 -19.84 -13.80
CA GLN A 226 1.94 -21.16 -14.20
C GLN A 226 2.96 -22.28 -13.93
N THR A 227 4.24 -22.01 -14.15
CA THR A 227 5.33 -22.96 -13.87
C THR A 227 5.39 -23.30 -12.39
N ALA A 228 5.31 -22.30 -11.51
CA ALA A 228 5.30 -22.51 -10.07
C ALA A 228 4.03 -23.22 -9.59
N ARG A 229 2.86 -22.82 -10.10
CA ARG A 229 1.55 -23.36 -9.71
C ARG A 229 1.38 -24.84 -10.08
N TYR A 230 1.88 -25.24 -11.26
CA TYR A 230 1.71 -26.59 -11.80
C TYR A 230 2.99 -27.44 -11.73
N GLU A 231 4.01 -26.97 -11.01
CA GLU A 231 5.32 -27.63 -10.89
C GLU A 231 5.92 -28.04 -12.26
N ARG A 232 5.78 -27.18 -13.27
CA ARG A 232 6.30 -27.47 -14.62
C ARG A 232 7.83 -27.45 -14.62
N PRO A 233 8.51 -28.25 -15.47
CA PRO A 233 9.95 -28.13 -15.66
C PRO A 233 10.34 -26.73 -16.13
N LEU A 234 11.34 -26.10 -15.49
CA LEU A 234 11.72 -24.73 -15.78
C LEU A 234 12.24 -24.57 -17.20
N LYS A 235 12.98 -25.57 -17.72
CA LYS A 235 13.53 -25.54 -19.08
C LYS A 235 12.49 -25.34 -20.18
N LEU A 236 11.23 -25.67 -19.92
CA LEU A 236 10.14 -25.53 -20.89
C LEU A 236 9.48 -24.15 -20.83
N SER A 237 9.80 -23.36 -19.82
CA SER A 237 9.17 -22.08 -19.58
C SER A 237 9.78 -21.00 -20.48
N PHE A 238 8.94 -20.16 -21.06
CA PHE A 238 9.36 -18.97 -21.80
C PHE A 238 10.13 -17.99 -20.90
N ALA A 239 9.72 -17.87 -19.65
CA ALA A 239 10.40 -17.07 -18.63
C ALA A 239 11.88 -17.48 -18.48
N TRP A 240 12.14 -18.79 -18.51
CA TRP A 240 13.48 -19.36 -18.35
C TRP A 240 14.41 -18.90 -19.47
N GLN A 241 13.93 -18.92 -20.72
CA GLN A 241 14.70 -18.49 -21.89
C GLN A 241 15.10 -17.01 -21.81
N GLN A 242 14.26 -16.16 -21.20
CA GLN A 242 14.58 -14.75 -21.00
C GLN A 242 15.71 -14.59 -19.97
N ILE A 243 15.71 -15.37 -18.90
CA ILE A 243 16.78 -15.35 -17.90
C ILE A 243 18.09 -15.87 -18.45
N GLU A 244 18.07 -16.98 -19.19
CA GLU A 244 19.29 -17.60 -19.70
C GLU A 244 20.07 -16.64 -20.61
N ARG A 245 19.33 -15.86 -21.41
CA ARG A 245 19.90 -14.79 -22.25
C ARG A 245 20.51 -13.64 -21.43
N ALA A 246 19.88 -13.29 -20.31
CA ALA A 246 20.34 -12.20 -19.45
C ALA A 246 21.48 -12.61 -18.52
N ILE A 247 21.52 -13.88 -18.11
CA ILE A 247 22.44 -14.42 -17.11
C ILE A 247 22.99 -15.75 -17.65
N PRO A 248 24.09 -15.74 -18.42
CA PRO A 248 24.58 -16.94 -19.09
C PRO A 248 24.95 -18.09 -18.15
N PHE A 249 25.37 -17.81 -16.91
CA PHE A 249 25.67 -18.88 -15.94
C PHE A 249 24.42 -19.57 -15.37
N ALA A 250 23.22 -19.10 -15.71
CA ALA A 250 21.96 -19.70 -15.30
C ALA A 250 21.68 -21.04 -16.01
N GLU A 251 22.39 -21.39 -17.08
CA GLU A 251 22.25 -22.67 -17.83
C GLU A 251 22.25 -23.92 -16.92
N SER A 252 22.86 -23.85 -15.74
CA SER A 252 22.95 -24.95 -14.78
C SER A 252 21.87 -24.96 -13.68
N THR A 253 20.94 -24.02 -13.65
CA THR A 253 20.09 -23.73 -12.48
C THR A 253 19.25 -24.92 -11.99
N GLU A 254 18.73 -25.77 -12.87
CA GLU A 254 18.00 -26.97 -12.41
C GLU A 254 18.91 -27.92 -11.62
N LYS A 255 20.15 -28.12 -12.09
CA LYS A 255 21.16 -28.91 -11.37
C LYS A 255 21.62 -28.21 -10.11
N GLN A 256 21.55 -26.87 -10.08
CA GLN A 256 21.99 -26.11 -8.91
C GLN A 256 21.17 -26.46 -7.67
N PHE A 257 19.88 -26.81 -7.82
CA PHE A 257 19.03 -27.23 -6.70
C PHE A 257 19.27 -28.67 -6.22
N GLU A 258 20.18 -29.41 -6.86
CA GLU A 258 20.66 -30.73 -6.38
C GLU A 258 21.89 -30.58 -5.46
N PHE A 259 22.54 -29.42 -5.46
CA PHE A 259 23.72 -29.16 -4.62
C PHE A 259 23.38 -28.95 -3.14
N PRO A 260 24.38 -28.98 -2.24
CA PRO A 260 24.20 -28.59 -0.84
C PRO A 260 23.58 -27.19 -0.68
N ARG A 261 22.84 -26.97 0.41
CA ARG A 261 22.12 -25.70 0.67
C ARG A 261 23.01 -24.46 0.59
N GLU A 262 24.27 -24.56 1.04
CA GLU A 262 25.23 -23.45 0.99
C GLU A 262 25.54 -23.03 -0.46
N GLU A 263 25.71 -24.01 -1.36
CA GLU A 263 25.95 -23.75 -2.78
C GLU A 263 24.70 -23.17 -3.46
N GLN A 264 23.51 -23.64 -3.07
CA GLN A 264 22.25 -23.08 -3.55
C GLN A 264 22.07 -21.61 -3.11
N LEU A 265 22.43 -21.28 -1.87
CA LEU A 265 22.38 -19.91 -1.35
C LEU A 265 23.40 -19.02 -2.09
N ALA A 266 24.64 -19.50 -2.26
CA ALA A 266 25.66 -18.77 -3.03
C ALA A 266 25.26 -18.60 -4.51
N PHE A 267 24.51 -19.54 -5.08
CA PHE A 267 23.92 -19.40 -6.41
C PHE A 267 22.82 -18.34 -6.44
N LEU A 268 21.90 -18.34 -5.46
CA LEU A 268 20.85 -17.33 -5.33
C LEU A 268 21.45 -15.92 -5.21
N ASP A 269 22.44 -15.72 -4.35
CA ASP A 269 23.09 -14.41 -4.15
C ASP A 269 23.73 -13.90 -5.44
N ARG A 270 24.49 -14.76 -6.13
CA ARG A 270 25.11 -14.42 -7.43
C ARG A 270 24.06 -14.08 -8.48
N THR A 271 22.98 -14.85 -8.54
CA THR A 271 21.89 -14.63 -9.51
C THR A 271 21.14 -13.34 -9.22
N ALA A 272 20.81 -13.07 -7.96
CA ALA A 272 20.11 -11.86 -7.56
C ALA A 272 20.96 -10.61 -7.86
N GLN A 273 22.27 -10.65 -7.58
CA GLN A 273 23.20 -9.57 -7.94
C GLN A 273 23.34 -9.38 -9.45
N ALA A 274 23.30 -10.45 -10.24
CA ALA A 274 23.29 -10.36 -11.70
C ALA A 274 21.98 -9.75 -12.21
N LEU A 275 20.83 -10.15 -11.65
CA LEU A 275 19.51 -9.60 -12.01
C LEU A 275 19.41 -8.10 -11.70
N VAL A 276 19.94 -7.65 -10.57
CA VAL A 276 20.02 -6.21 -10.20
C VAL A 276 20.77 -5.39 -11.27
N ARG A 277 21.77 -5.98 -11.93
CA ARG A 277 22.60 -5.32 -12.95
C ARG A 277 22.15 -5.58 -14.38
N SER A 278 21.15 -6.44 -14.56
CA SER A 278 20.68 -6.85 -15.89
C SER A 278 19.84 -5.75 -16.55
N SER A 279 19.63 -5.89 -17.86
CA SER A 279 18.69 -5.04 -18.62
C SER A 279 17.25 -5.55 -18.58
N LEU A 280 16.96 -6.61 -17.80
CA LEU A 280 15.61 -7.14 -17.69
C LEU A 280 14.69 -6.14 -16.98
N PRO A 281 13.39 -6.12 -17.31
CA PRO A 281 12.42 -5.36 -16.56
C PRO A 281 12.47 -5.70 -15.07
N LYS A 282 12.44 -4.66 -14.22
CA LYS A 282 12.57 -4.81 -12.76
C LYS A 282 11.57 -5.82 -12.18
N ALA A 283 10.30 -5.76 -12.59
CA ALA A 283 9.26 -6.68 -12.14
C ALA A 283 9.58 -8.16 -12.45
N LEU A 284 10.16 -8.43 -13.62
CA LEU A 284 10.58 -9.79 -14.00
C LEU A 284 11.77 -10.25 -13.15
N SER A 285 12.76 -9.38 -12.92
CA SER A 285 13.88 -9.66 -12.00
C SER A 285 13.40 -9.95 -10.58
N GLU A 286 12.46 -9.16 -10.06
CA GLU A 286 11.84 -9.37 -8.76
C GLU A 286 11.10 -10.71 -8.68
N ALA A 287 10.31 -11.05 -9.71
CA ALA A 287 9.60 -12.32 -9.79
C ALA A 287 10.56 -13.51 -9.74
N TRP A 288 11.66 -13.44 -10.49
CA TRP A 288 12.66 -14.49 -10.52
C TRP A 288 13.40 -14.67 -9.21
N VAL A 289 13.83 -13.58 -8.57
CA VAL A 289 14.45 -13.66 -7.24
C VAL A 289 13.47 -14.30 -6.27
N GLY A 290 12.21 -13.85 -6.23
CA GLY A 290 11.19 -14.43 -5.36
C GLY A 290 10.95 -15.92 -5.62
N PHE A 291 10.88 -16.34 -6.88
CA PHE A 291 10.69 -17.73 -7.28
C PHE A 291 11.86 -18.63 -6.84
N LEU A 292 13.10 -18.20 -7.09
CA LEU A 292 14.29 -18.96 -6.71
C LEU A 292 14.41 -19.08 -5.19
N THR A 293 14.09 -18.02 -4.44
CA THR A 293 14.07 -18.07 -2.97
C THR A 293 12.99 -19.02 -2.45
N ALA A 294 11.79 -19.01 -3.02
CA ALA A 294 10.72 -19.93 -2.62
C ALA A 294 11.08 -21.40 -2.89
N ARG A 295 11.83 -21.64 -3.99
CA ARG A 295 12.36 -22.97 -4.30
C ARG A 295 13.45 -23.41 -3.32
N LEU A 296 14.42 -22.52 -3.03
CA LEU A 296 15.49 -22.76 -2.05
C LEU A 296 14.93 -23.08 -0.66
N SER A 297 13.95 -22.31 -0.20
CA SER A 297 13.36 -22.46 1.13
C SER A 297 12.33 -23.58 1.23
N ASN A 298 11.97 -24.19 0.11
CA ASN A 298 10.79 -25.04 -0.03
C ASN A 298 9.50 -24.39 0.49
N GLY A 299 9.39 -23.06 0.39
CA GLY A 299 8.25 -22.26 0.84
C GLY A 299 8.31 -21.78 2.30
N SER A 300 9.38 -22.07 3.04
CA SER A 300 9.49 -21.59 4.42
C SER A 300 9.80 -20.10 4.48
N PHE A 301 9.03 -19.37 5.26
CA PHE A 301 9.13 -17.93 5.49
C PHE A 301 10.30 -17.55 6.41
N ASP A 302 11.00 -18.51 7.02
CA ASP A 302 12.26 -18.24 7.73
C ASP A 302 13.35 -17.69 6.79
N TYR A 303 13.18 -17.86 5.48
CA TYR A 303 14.11 -17.38 4.44
C TYR A 303 13.84 -15.94 4.00
N VAL A 304 12.89 -15.22 4.60
CA VAL A 304 12.67 -13.79 4.30
C VAL A 304 13.96 -12.97 4.45
N GLY A 305 14.81 -13.31 5.43
CA GLY A 305 16.08 -12.62 5.65
C GLY A 305 17.09 -12.76 4.51
N VAL A 306 16.99 -13.81 3.68
CA VAL A 306 17.88 -14.01 2.52
C VAL A 306 17.71 -12.90 1.47
N LEU A 307 16.53 -12.29 1.40
CA LEU A 307 16.23 -11.22 0.46
C LEU A 307 16.71 -9.84 0.93
N GLU A 308 17.27 -9.72 2.14
CA GLU A 308 17.72 -8.44 2.70
C GLU A 308 18.76 -7.75 1.79
N GLY A 309 19.69 -8.51 1.21
CA GLY A 309 20.78 -7.98 0.39
C GLY A 309 20.35 -7.37 -0.96
N VAL A 310 19.14 -7.67 -1.44
CA VAL A 310 18.59 -7.13 -2.71
C VAL A 310 17.31 -6.34 -2.51
N ARG A 311 16.83 -6.23 -1.26
CA ARG A 311 15.54 -5.61 -0.93
C ARG A 311 15.40 -4.18 -1.44
N ASP A 312 16.44 -3.37 -1.35
CA ASP A 312 16.34 -1.96 -1.75
C ASP A 312 16.37 -1.80 -3.29
N ALA A 313 17.04 -2.71 -4.01
CA ALA A 313 17.10 -2.71 -5.47
C ALA A 313 15.87 -3.38 -6.11
N LEU A 314 15.39 -4.46 -5.50
CA LEU A 314 14.31 -5.34 -5.96
C LEU A 314 13.26 -5.56 -4.85
N PRO A 315 12.59 -4.49 -4.36
CA PRO A 315 11.65 -4.58 -3.24
C PRO A 315 10.47 -5.52 -3.49
N GLY A 316 9.99 -5.64 -4.73
CA GLY A 316 8.89 -6.55 -5.07
C GLY A 316 9.24 -8.03 -4.93
N SER A 317 10.54 -8.38 -4.85
CA SER A 317 10.97 -9.79 -4.75
C SER A 317 10.42 -10.51 -3.51
N LEU A 318 10.18 -9.78 -2.42
CA LEU A 318 9.56 -10.32 -1.21
C LEU A 318 8.09 -10.69 -1.40
N LEU A 319 7.33 -9.90 -2.16
CA LEU A 319 5.93 -10.21 -2.48
C LEU A 319 5.84 -11.44 -3.39
N TRP A 320 6.72 -11.51 -4.41
CA TRP A 320 6.84 -12.68 -5.27
C TRP A 320 7.25 -13.93 -4.51
N PHE A 321 8.23 -13.82 -3.61
CA PHE A 321 8.61 -14.91 -2.71
C PHE A 321 7.41 -15.42 -1.90
N ALA A 322 6.61 -14.52 -1.34
CA ALA A 322 5.42 -14.90 -0.58
C ALA A 322 4.38 -15.60 -1.45
N LEU A 323 4.13 -15.10 -2.67
CA LEU A 323 3.24 -15.74 -3.64
C LEU A 323 3.71 -17.15 -3.99
N PHE A 324 4.95 -17.30 -4.46
CA PHE A 324 5.47 -18.59 -4.90
C PHE A 324 5.57 -19.61 -3.77
N SER A 325 5.85 -19.14 -2.55
CA SER A 325 5.88 -19.99 -1.35
C SER A 325 4.53 -20.63 -1.06
N CYS A 326 3.39 -19.99 -1.43
CA CYS A 326 2.05 -20.53 -1.21
C CYS A 326 1.79 -21.87 -1.93
N TRP A 327 2.53 -22.16 -3.00
CA TRP A 327 2.40 -23.40 -3.76
C TRP A 327 3.42 -24.48 -3.37
N ARG A 328 4.31 -24.19 -2.42
CA ARG A 328 5.37 -25.13 -2.03
C ARG A 328 4.90 -26.05 -0.90
N PRO A 329 5.35 -27.31 -0.88
CA PRO A 329 4.97 -28.27 0.17
C PRO A 329 5.34 -27.84 1.60
N GLY A 330 6.43 -27.07 1.76
CA GLY A 330 6.91 -26.58 3.05
C GLY A 330 6.35 -25.21 3.44
N PHE A 331 5.27 -24.76 2.82
CA PHE A 331 4.66 -23.46 3.13
C PHE A 331 4.23 -23.36 4.60
N ASP A 332 4.91 -22.50 5.34
CA ASP A 332 4.66 -22.24 6.75
C ASP A 332 4.18 -20.80 7.01
N GLY A 333 4.01 -19.96 5.98
CA GLY A 333 3.74 -18.53 6.13
C GLY A 333 2.51 -18.19 6.98
N LEU A 334 1.51 -19.08 7.00
CA LEU A 334 0.32 -18.95 7.83
C LEU A 334 0.58 -19.12 9.33
N VAL A 335 1.56 -19.96 9.71
CA VAL A 335 1.90 -20.30 11.09
C VAL A 335 3.19 -19.62 11.58
N ASN A 336 4.07 -19.22 10.67
CA ASN A 336 5.29 -18.48 10.95
C ASN A 336 4.95 -17.14 11.64
N GLY A 337 5.89 -16.61 12.43
CA GLY A 337 5.73 -15.34 13.12
C GLY A 337 4.56 -15.31 14.12
N ARG A 338 4.32 -16.40 14.86
CA ARG A 338 3.21 -16.55 15.83
C ARG A 338 1.82 -16.51 15.17
N CYS A 339 1.67 -17.25 14.07
CA CYS A 339 0.44 -17.33 13.27
C CYS A 339 0.00 -15.96 12.70
N LEU A 340 0.96 -15.11 12.34
CA LEU A 340 0.66 -13.78 11.82
C LEU A 340 -0.18 -13.87 10.54
N GLY A 341 0.21 -14.73 9.58
CA GLY A 341 -0.55 -14.94 8.35
C GLY A 341 -1.99 -15.38 8.59
N ARG A 342 -2.25 -16.29 9.54
CA ARG A 342 -3.62 -16.68 9.94
C ARG A 342 -4.41 -15.53 10.54
N ARG A 343 -3.78 -14.66 11.34
CA ARG A 343 -4.45 -13.49 11.90
C ARG A 343 -4.82 -12.51 10.79
N VAL A 344 -3.90 -12.21 9.88
CA VAL A 344 -4.18 -11.36 8.72
C VAL A 344 -5.31 -11.94 7.88
N ALA A 345 -5.24 -13.23 7.55
CA ALA A 345 -6.30 -13.93 6.81
C ALA A 345 -7.66 -13.80 7.51
N ARG A 346 -7.73 -14.01 8.83
CA ARG A 346 -8.98 -13.88 9.60
C ARG A 346 -9.61 -12.49 9.43
N GLU A 347 -8.81 -11.44 9.45
CA GLU A 347 -9.30 -10.06 9.29
C GLU A 347 -9.67 -9.75 7.82
N VAL A 348 -9.00 -10.38 6.84
CA VAL A 348 -9.36 -10.24 5.42
C VAL A 348 -10.71 -10.91 5.12
N PHE A 349 -10.95 -12.10 5.67
CA PHE A 349 -12.16 -12.89 5.42
C PHE A 349 -13.24 -12.71 6.49
N GLU A 350 -13.14 -11.66 7.31
CA GLU A 350 -14.23 -11.30 8.21
C GLU A 350 -15.47 -11.00 7.35
N ARG A 351 -16.52 -11.81 7.54
CA ARG A 351 -17.76 -11.66 6.77
C ARG A 351 -18.41 -10.35 7.17
N THR A 352 -18.33 -9.38 6.28
CA THR A 352 -18.98 -8.08 6.43
C THR A 352 -20.02 -7.94 5.33
N SER A 353 -21.27 -7.72 5.71
CA SER A 353 -22.33 -7.32 4.79
C SER A 353 -22.33 -5.81 4.64
N LEU A 354 -22.78 -5.31 3.50
CA LEU A 354 -23.07 -3.89 3.33
C LEU A 354 -24.14 -3.34 4.30
N PHE A 355 -24.97 -4.23 4.82
CA PHE A 355 -26.04 -3.87 5.76
C PHE A 355 -25.61 -4.07 7.22
N ASP A 356 -24.34 -4.43 7.45
CA ASP A 356 -23.74 -4.40 8.77
C ASP A 356 -23.19 -2.99 9.06
N ALA A 357 -23.14 -2.65 10.34
CA ALA A 357 -22.59 -1.39 10.81
C ALA A 357 -21.19 -1.13 10.24
N PRO A 358 -20.85 0.10 9.83
CA PRO A 358 -19.49 0.45 9.44
C PRO A 358 -18.49 0.08 10.55
N THR A 359 -17.37 -0.53 10.15
CA THR A 359 -16.30 -0.92 11.07
C THR A 359 -15.07 -0.01 10.97
N CYS A 360 -15.01 0.87 9.99
CA CYS A 360 -14.00 1.92 9.85
C CYS A 360 -14.25 3.07 10.82
N ASP A 361 -13.24 3.92 11.01
CA ASP A 361 -13.39 5.19 11.75
C ASP A 361 -13.95 6.29 10.85
N ILE A 362 -13.70 6.23 9.53
CA ILE A 362 -14.14 7.23 8.53
C ILE A 362 -13.97 6.68 7.11
N SER A 363 -14.74 7.18 6.14
CA SER A 363 -14.51 6.97 4.70
C SER A 363 -13.40 7.89 4.16
N LEU A 364 -12.75 7.48 3.08
CA LEU A 364 -11.72 8.30 2.41
C LEU A 364 -12.28 9.66 1.97
N THR A 365 -13.48 9.69 1.40
CA THR A 365 -14.09 10.93 0.92
C THR A 365 -14.38 11.91 2.05
N GLU A 366 -14.91 11.44 3.18
CA GLU A 366 -15.13 12.30 4.34
C GLU A 366 -13.80 12.74 4.97
N TYR A 367 -12.79 11.86 4.99
CA TYR A 367 -11.46 12.18 5.50
C TYR A 367 -10.75 13.27 4.67
N ASP A 368 -10.83 13.18 3.33
CA ASP A 368 -10.33 14.20 2.40
C ASP A 368 -11.00 15.57 2.66
N MET A 369 -12.31 15.57 2.88
CA MET A 369 -13.08 16.80 3.13
C MET A 369 -12.76 17.49 4.46
N LEU A 370 -12.35 16.75 5.49
CA LEU A 370 -11.89 17.36 6.74
C LEU A 370 -10.62 18.20 6.53
N GLY A 371 -9.86 17.87 5.48
CA GLY A 371 -8.64 18.57 5.05
C GLY A 371 -7.51 18.49 6.09
N ALA A 372 -6.32 18.97 5.70
CA ALA A 372 -5.16 19.04 6.60
C ALA A 372 -5.33 20.04 7.77
N SER A 373 -6.35 20.92 7.69
CA SER A 373 -6.58 22.04 8.61
C SER A 373 -7.39 21.68 9.85
N ARG A 374 -8.28 20.69 9.80
CA ARG A 374 -8.90 20.15 11.03
C ARG A 374 -7.97 19.08 11.55
N SER A 375 -7.37 19.33 12.70
CA SER A 375 -6.42 18.40 13.31
C SER A 375 -7.10 17.04 13.41
N ALA A 376 -6.52 16.00 12.78
CA ALA A 376 -6.95 14.61 12.96
C ALA A 376 -7.07 14.23 14.45
N ASP A 377 -6.48 15.03 15.35
CA ASP A 377 -6.65 14.99 16.81
C ASP A 377 -8.12 15.07 17.28
N SER A 378 -9.05 15.62 16.49
CA SER A 378 -10.48 15.63 16.87
C SER A 378 -11.21 14.34 16.51
N LEU A 379 -10.62 13.48 15.68
CA LEU A 379 -11.23 12.21 15.30
C LEU A 379 -11.09 11.23 16.47
N ARG A 380 -12.23 10.75 16.97
CA ARG A 380 -12.26 9.65 17.93
C ARG A 380 -12.05 8.36 17.17
N THR A 381 -10.82 7.87 17.15
CA THR A 381 -10.48 6.59 16.53
C THR A 381 -10.60 5.43 17.51
N LYS A 382 -10.87 4.23 17.01
CA LYS A 382 -10.91 3.00 17.83
C LYS A 382 -9.58 2.70 18.51
N VAL A 383 -8.47 3.04 17.85
CA VAL A 383 -7.11 2.82 18.34
C VAL A 383 -6.35 4.14 18.32
N SER A 384 -5.76 4.51 19.45
CA SER A 384 -4.92 5.71 19.51
C SER A 384 -3.81 5.66 18.45
N SER A 385 -3.51 6.80 17.83
CA SER A 385 -2.48 6.98 16.78
C SER A 385 -2.74 6.31 15.44
N VAL A 386 -3.87 5.62 15.25
CA VAL A 386 -4.24 4.97 13.98
C VAL A 386 -5.66 5.32 13.60
N VAL A 387 -5.87 5.57 12.31
CA VAL A 387 -7.19 5.79 11.70
C VAL A 387 -7.47 4.63 10.73
N ASP A 388 -8.60 3.98 10.88
CA ASP A 388 -9.11 2.98 9.94
C ASP A 388 -9.98 3.68 8.89
N ILE A 389 -9.49 3.75 7.65
CA ILE A 389 -10.14 4.47 6.57
C ILE A 389 -10.77 3.46 5.60
N GLU A 390 -12.07 3.59 5.35
CA GLU A 390 -12.76 2.87 4.25
C GLU A 390 -12.37 3.53 2.92
N LEU A 391 -11.61 2.80 2.11
CA LEU A 391 -11.06 3.26 0.83
C LEU A 391 -12.07 3.12 -0.29
N LEU A 392 -12.79 2.01 -0.25
CA LEU A 392 -13.87 1.61 -1.15
C LEU A 392 -14.90 0.84 -0.29
N PRO A 393 -16.15 0.66 -0.74
CA PRO A 393 -17.18 -0.07 0.02
C PRO A 393 -16.65 -1.40 0.59
N LEU A 394 -16.73 -1.59 1.91
CA LEU A 394 -16.23 -2.76 2.67
C LEU A 394 -14.72 -2.95 2.71
N ILE A 395 -13.96 -2.18 1.93
CA ILE A 395 -12.50 -2.28 1.83
C ILE A 395 -11.90 -1.15 2.65
N SER A 396 -11.22 -1.51 3.72
CA SER A 396 -10.57 -0.56 4.63
C SER A 396 -9.11 -0.89 4.83
N SER A 397 -8.34 0.13 5.19
CA SER A 397 -6.93 0.01 5.55
C SER A 397 -6.60 0.94 6.72
N LYS A 398 -5.55 0.58 7.47
CA LYS A 398 -5.14 1.30 8.67
C LYS A 398 -3.98 2.21 8.38
N PHE A 399 -4.12 3.48 8.74
CA PHE A 399 -3.09 4.48 8.53
C PHE A 399 -2.67 5.10 9.85
N ARG A 400 -1.42 5.56 9.94
CA ARG A 400 -0.95 6.30 11.12
C ARG A 400 -1.63 7.67 11.14
N GLY A 401 -2.26 8.04 12.25
CA GLY A 401 -2.89 9.35 12.41
C GLY A 401 -1.85 10.48 12.41
N ALA A 402 -2.20 11.62 11.80
CA ALA A 402 -1.30 12.78 11.65
C ALA A 402 -0.75 13.32 12.99
N ALA A 403 -1.48 13.15 14.08
CA ALA A 403 -1.07 13.49 15.45
C ALA A 403 0.28 12.84 15.83
N SER A 404 0.44 11.57 15.48
CA SER A 404 1.63 10.77 15.81
C SER A 404 2.84 11.19 14.99
N VAL A 405 2.63 11.60 13.73
CA VAL A 405 3.74 12.04 12.87
C VAL A 405 4.34 13.34 13.41
N ARG A 406 3.52 14.28 13.88
CA ARG A 406 4.02 15.52 14.51
C ARG A 406 4.80 15.23 15.79
N SER A 407 4.32 14.33 16.65
CA SER A 407 5.05 13.96 17.87
C SER A 407 6.36 13.26 17.56
N ASP A 408 6.40 12.39 16.56
CA ASP A 408 7.61 11.67 16.17
C ASP A 408 8.63 12.59 15.50
N VAL A 409 8.23 13.52 14.63
CA VAL A 409 9.16 14.50 14.05
C VAL A 409 9.72 15.44 15.12
N VAL A 410 8.90 15.85 16.09
CA VAL A 410 9.37 16.65 17.23
C VAL A 410 10.31 15.82 18.12
N ARG A 411 9.99 14.55 18.36
CA ARG A 411 10.79 13.63 19.19
C ARG A 411 12.08 13.20 18.50
N ASP A 412 12.07 13.01 17.19
CA ASP A 412 13.24 12.69 16.36
C ASP A 412 14.14 13.92 16.17
N LYS A 413 13.56 15.12 16.04
CA LYS A 413 14.37 16.35 16.14
C LYS A 413 14.96 16.52 17.54
N ALA A 414 14.22 16.18 18.60
CA ALA A 414 14.71 16.22 19.98
C ALA A 414 15.71 15.10 20.31
N SER A 415 15.66 13.94 19.64
CA SER A 415 16.60 12.83 19.82
C SER A 415 17.84 12.97 18.93
N ALA A 416 17.69 13.53 17.72
CA ALA A 416 18.78 13.94 16.85
C ALA A 416 19.54 15.16 17.40
N PHE A 417 18.86 16.03 18.16
CA PHE A 417 19.52 16.92 19.12
C PHE A 417 20.08 16.08 20.27
N ASN A 418 21.25 15.51 20.06
CA ASN A 418 22.02 14.83 21.08
C ASN A 418 22.48 15.89 22.11
N VAL A 419 21.59 16.21 23.06
CA VAL A 419 21.76 17.23 24.10
C VAL A 419 23.12 17.07 24.83
N PRO A 420 23.61 15.85 25.12
CA PRO A 420 24.97 15.65 25.62
C PRO A 420 26.08 16.18 24.69
N ARG A 421 25.98 15.95 23.37
CA ARG A 421 26.94 16.47 22.38
C ARG A 421 26.88 17.98 22.24
N LEU A 422 25.68 18.57 22.22
CA LEU A 422 25.50 20.03 22.18
C LEU A 422 26.06 20.69 23.45
N ARG A 423 25.80 20.07 24.61
CA ARG A 423 26.35 20.50 25.90
C ARG A 423 27.88 20.42 25.91
N HIS A 424 28.47 19.36 25.37
CA HIS A 424 29.92 19.24 25.26
C HIS A 424 30.53 20.31 24.33
N ALA A 425 29.91 20.57 23.17
CA ALA A 425 30.36 21.60 22.24
C ALA A 425 30.23 23.02 22.83
N LEU A 426 29.16 23.29 23.58
CA LEU A 426 28.99 24.56 24.31
C LEU A 426 30.03 24.73 25.42
N MET A 427 30.36 23.66 26.15
CA MET A 427 31.41 23.70 27.18
C MET A 427 32.79 23.92 26.59
N GLU A 428 33.12 23.29 25.45
CA GLU A 428 34.37 23.56 24.72
C GLU A 428 34.42 25.00 24.21
N ALA A 429 33.33 25.51 23.65
CA ALA A 429 33.25 26.89 23.19
C ALA A 429 33.41 27.90 24.34
N LEU A 430 32.82 27.62 25.51
CA LEU A 430 32.98 28.45 26.71
C LEU A 430 34.40 28.40 27.26
N GLN A 431 35.07 27.24 27.24
CA GLN A 431 36.48 27.11 27.62
C GLN A 431 37.42 27.81 26.63
N ALA A 432 37.08 27.84 25.35
CA ALA A 432 37.84 28.57 24.34
C ALA A 432 37.66 30.10 24.44
N LEU A 433 36.57 30.54 25.07
CA LEU A 433 36.29 31.96 25.35
C LEU A 433 36.85 32.42 26.69
N ASP A 434 37.39 31.52 27.51
CA ASP A 434 38.14 31.91 28.70
C ASP A 434 39.40 32.68 28.23
N PRO A 435 39.63 33.91 28.73
CA PRO A 435 40.57 34.83 28.13
C PRO A 435 41.99 34.26 28.14
N LEU A 436 42.58 34.14 26.94
CA LEU A 436 44.00 33.82 26.75
C LEU A 436 44.84 34.73 27.65
N PRO A 437 45.82 34.19 28.41
CA PRO A 437 46.70 34.99 29.24
C PRO A 437 47.41 36.02 28.35
N GLU A 438 47.30 37.29 28.75
CA GLU A 438 47.84 38.44 28.02
C GLU A 438 49.29 38.18 27.59
N GLN A 439 49.53 38.05 26.28
CA GLN A 439 50.88 37.90 25.77
C GLN A 439 51.67 39.21 25.95
N PRO A 440 52.93 39.14 26.41
CA PRO A 440 53.76 40.31 26.61
C PRO A 440 54.08 40.98 25.27
N LYS A 441 53.88 42.30 25.23
CA LYS A 441 54.13 43.20 24.10
C LYS A 441 55.52 42.96 23.49
N GLN A 442 55.55 42.39 22.28
CA GLN A 442 56.78 42.33 21.48
C GLN A 442 56.98 43.62 20.68
N THR A 443 58.24 44.05 20.73
CA THR A 443 58.81 45.30 20.24
C THR A 443 58.85 45.35 18.71
N LYS A 444 58.55 46.54 18.18
CA LYS A 444 58.68 46.95 16.76
C LYS A 444 60.00 46.49 16.12
N VAL A 445 59.91 45.90 14.92
CA VAL A 445 60.98 45.87 13.93
C VAL A 445 60.40 46.25 12.56
N GLU A 446 61.08 47.16 11.86
CA GLU A 446 60.73 47.79 10.59
C GLU A 446 60.75 46.84 9.38
N PRO A 447 60.03 47.16 8.28
CA PRO A 447 59.99 46.36 7.07
C PRO A 447 61.07 46.78 6.06
N VAL A 448 61.86 45.82 5.59
CA VAL A 448 62.71 45.96 4.40
C VAL A 448 61.94 45.44 3.18
N LEU A 449 61.65 46.36 2.27
CA LEU A 449 61.14 46.13 0.92
C LEU A 449 62.15 45.33 0.08
N GLN A 450 61.71 44.21 -0.50
CA GLN A 450 62.31 43.69 -1.74
C GLN A 450 61.24 43.30 -2.74
N GLN A 451 61.16 44.14 -3.79
CA GLN A 451 60.50 43.85 -5.04
C GLN A 451 61.27 42.76 -5.80
N ARG A 452 60.57 41.79 -6.37
CA ARG A 452 61.02 41.15 -7.62
C ARG A 452 59.85 40.63 -8.44
N ASN A 453 59.67 41.29 -9.57
CA ASN A 453 58.88 40.87 -10.73
C ASN A 453 59.29 39.46 -11.19
N LEU A 454 58.32 38.69 -11.68
CA LEU A 454 58.53 37.73 -12.77
C LEU A 454 57.19 37.46 -13.49
N PHE A 455 57.12 37.95 -14.72
CA PHE A 455 56.09 37.69 -15.72
C PHE A 455 56.10 36.22 -16.16
N ALA A 456 54.91 35.62 -16.37
CA ALA A 456 54.71 34.63 -17.44
C ALA A 456 53.22 34.40 -17.79
N LYS A 457 52.85 34.97 -18.95
CA LYS A 457 52.01 34.42 -20.05
C LYS A 457 50.65 33.73 -19.79
N ALA A 458 49.67 34.26 -20.53
CA ALA A 458 48.36 33.70 -20.88
C ALA A 458 48.45 32.44 -21.80
N PRO A 459 47.33 31.74 -22.13
CA PRO A 459 46.43 32.25 -23.16
C PRO A 459 44.92 32.03 -22.95
N THR A 460 44.19 32.91 -23.62
CA THR A 460 42.78 32.94 -24.00
C THR A 460 42.30 31.68 -24.74
N GLN A 461 41.08 31.21 -24.42
CA GLN A 461 40.18 30.60 -25.39
C GLN A 461 38.75 31.10 -25.21
N SER A 462 38.14 31.40 -26.35
CA SER A 462 36.82 31.99 -26.55
C SER A 462 35.91 31.02 -27.30
N LYS A 463 34.60 31.32 -27.28
CA LYS A 463 33.55 30.98 -28.27
C LYS A 463 32.79 29.66 -28.04
N THR A 464 31.55 29.74 -27.52
CA THR A 464 30.24 29.95 -28.20
C THR A 464 29.72 28.73 -28.94
N GLY A 465 28.56 28.21 -28.51
CA GLY A 465 27.78 27.23 -29.23
C GLY A 465 26.32 27.20 -28.75
N ARG A 466 25.51 28.11 -29.30
CA ARG A 466 24.04 28.18 -29.15
C ARG A 466 23.42 27.22 -30.17
N GLY A 467 22.60 26.27 -29.75
CA GLY A 467 21.80 25.43 -30.64
C GLY A 467 20.36 25.33 -30.16
N LYS A 468 19.47 26.15 -30.73
CA LYS A 468 18.01 25.95 -30.69
C LYS A 468 17.61 25.20 -31.95
N ARG A 469 16.85 24.11 -31.83
CA ARG A 469 16.13 23.47 -32.94
C ARG A 469 14.67 23.28 -32.53
N GLN A 470 13.77 23.95 -33.26
CA GLN A 470 12.34 23.65 -33.38
C GLN A 470 12.15 22.95 -34.73
N ILE A 471 11.38 21.86 -34.78
CA ILE A 471 10.65 21.33 -35.94
C ILE A 471 9.43 20.62 -35.32
N LYS A 472 8.21 21.16 -35.45
CA LYS A 472 7.19 20.94 -36.49
C LYS A 472 6.64 19.52 -36.51
#